data_AF-A0A6A6DIM0-F1
#
_entry.id   AF-A0A6A6DIM0-F1
#
_cell.length_a   1.000
_cell.length_b   1.000
_cell.length_c   1.000
_cell.angle_alpha   90.00
_cell.angle_beta   90.00
_cell.angle_gamma   90.00
#
_symmetry.space_group_name_H-M   'P 1'
#
loop_
_entity.id
_entity.type
_entity.pdbx_description
1 polymer ?
#
loop_
_entity_poly.entity_id
_entity_poly.type
_entity_poly.pdbx_seq_one_letter_code
_entity_poly.pdbx_strand_id
1 'polypeptide(L)'
;MEGKSITDEVSASKIPILPLLQGTTTLTEALEEEENMHVRLRYPTQRADFFLWVYQHRKDFEAIVSYHLGLDNGETCRFGDPKEWKHGSFNLCVPIQTHNWRKHPGKRVMLRIPLPYKVGESTYPGNADEKPCKPD
;
A
#
# COMPACT_ATOMS: atom_id res chain seq x y z
N MET A 1 16.71 -47.86 38.75
CA MET A 1 16.50 -47.39 37.36
C MET A 1 15.02 -47.13 37.25
N GLU A 2 14.58 -45.93 37.61
CA GLU A 2 13.23 -45.47 37.30
C GLU A 2 13.39 -44.16 36.53
N GLY A 3 12.99 -44.21 35.27
CA GLY A 3 12.95 -43.06 34.38
C GLY A 3 11.88 -42.09 34.85
N LYS A 4 12.30 -40.87 35.19
CA LYS A 4 11.39 -39.73 35.35
C LYS A 4 10.88 -39.33 33.97
N SER A 5 9.57 -39.47 33.79
CA SER A 5 8.82 -38.93 32.66
C SER A 5 9.03 -37.43 32.58
N ILE A 6 9.71 -36.97 31.54
CA ILE A 6 9.79 -35.56 31.17
C ILE A 6 8.48 -35.22 30.47
N THR A 7 7.46 -34.96 31.29
CA THR A 7 6.27 -34.21 30.89
C THR A 7 6.25 -32.99 31.79
N ASP A 8 7.30 -32.18 31.68
CA ASP A 8 7.43 -30.90 32.34
C ASP A 8 6.73 -29.83 31.49
N GLU A 9 5.66 -29.30 32.07
CA GLU A 9 5.20 -27.92 31.95
C GLU A 9 5.10 -27.31 30.54
N VAL A 10 4.01 -27.63 29.83
CA VAL A 10 3.46 -26.70 28.85
C VAL A 10 2.82 -25.55 29.64
N SER A 11 3.64 -24.57 30.00
CA SER A 11 3.18 -23.26 30.46
C SER A 11 2.17 -22.71 29.45
N ALA A 12 1.10 -22.06 29.91
CA ALA A 12 0.10 -21.41 29.07
C ALA A 12 0.72 -20.21 28.33
N SER A 13 1.58 -20.49 27.35
CA SER A 13 2.20 -19.50 26.47
C SER A 13 1.12 -19.01 25.51
N LYS A 14 0.72 -17.75 25.71
CA LYS A 14 -0.21 -17.05 24.83
C LYS A 14 0.32 -17.13 23.39
N ILE A 15 -0.46 -17.76 22.50
CA ILE A 15 -0.06 -17.92 21.10
C ILE A 15 0.12 -16.52 20.48
N PRO A 16 1.30 -16.19 19.93
CA PRO A 16 1.52 -14.88 19.33
C PRO A 16 0.66 -14.72 18.08
N ILE A 17 -0.11 -13.63 18.05
CA ILE A 17 -0.97 -13.25 16.93
C ILE A 17 -0.30 -12.07 16.22
N LEU A 18 -0.04 -12.22 14.92
CA LEU A 18 0.64 -11.21 14.12
C LEU A 18 -0.33 -10.54 13.12
N PRO A 19 -0.18 -9.22 12.89
CA PRO A 19 -1.06 -8.49 11.98
C PRO A 19 -0.73 -8.76 10.51
N LEU A 20 -1.78 -8.88 9.70
CA LEU A 20 -1.71 -8.88 8.23
C LEU A 20 -2.41 -7.63 7.68
N LEU A 21 -2.33 -7.41 6.36
CA LEU A 21 -3.13 -6.35 5.73
C LEU A 21 -4.64 -6.56 5.90
N GLN A 22 -5.06 -7.82 5.93
CA GLN A 22 -6.43 -8.25 6.11
C GLN A 22 -6.44 -9.31 7.21
N GLY A 23 -6.75 -8.89 8.45
CA GLY A 23 -6.83 -9.78 9.60
C GLY A 23 -5.49 -10.03 10.29
N THR A 24 -5.38 -11.21 10.90
CA THR A 24 -4.24 -11.63 11.73
C THR A 24 -3.92 -13.09 11.47
N THR A 25 -2.74 -13.55 11.88
CA THR A 25 -2.33 -14.96 11.77
C THR A 25 -1.56 -15.41 13.00
N THR A 26 -1.67 -16.70 13.32
CA THR A 26 -0.86 -17.42 14.32
C THR A 26 0.24 -18.23 13.63
N LEU A 27 1.18 -18.78 14.42
CA LEU A 27 2.24 -19.63 13.86
C LEU A 27 1.69 -20.86 13.14
N THR A 28 0.69 -21.53 13.71
CA THR A 28 0.11 -22.74 13.11
C THR A 28 -0.57 -22.43 11.77
N GLU A 29 -1.40 -21.38 11.72
CA GLU A 29 -2.05 -20.94 10.49
C GLU A 29 -1.01 -20.53 9.43
N ALA A 30 0.03 -19.80 9.83
CA ALA A 30 1.08 -19.36 8.92
C ALA A 30 1.90 -20.51 8.31
N LEU A 31 1.98 -21.66 8.99
CA LEU A 31 2.65 -22.87 8.49
C LEU A 31 1.79 -23.66 7.49
N GLU A 32 0.47 -23.47 7.52
CA GLU A 32 -0.48 -24.12 6.61
C GLU A 32 -0.71 -23.32 5.32
N GLU A 33 -0.30 -22.04 5.28
CA GLU A 33 -0.43 -21.17 4.11
C GLU A 33 0.64 -21.48 3.05
N GLU A 34 0.23 -21.56 1.78
CA GLU A 34 1.14 -21.73 0.64
C GLU A 34 1.95 -20.46 0.32
N GLU A 35 1.43 -19.29 0.72
CA GLU A 35 2.08 -18.00 0.49
C GLU A 35 3.24 -17.75 1.46
N ASN A 36 4.24 -16.97 1.03
CA ASN A 36 5.32 -16.55 1.91
C ASN A 36 4.83 -15.56 2.97
N MET A 37 4.47 -16.08 4.14
CA MET A 37 3.92 -15.31 5.26
C MET A 37 4.88 -14.25 5.80
N HIS A 38 6.20 -14.43 5.69
CA HIS A 38 7.16 -13.39 6.09
C HIS A 38 6.99 -12.12 5.26
N VAL A 39 6.70 -12.25 3.97
CA VAL A 39 6.44 -11.09 3.11
C VAL A 39 5.12 -10.43 3.52
N ARG A 40 4.07 -11.23 3.76
CA ARG A 40 2.75 -10.70 4.17
C ARG A 40 2.77 -9.96 5.50
N LEU A 41 3.59 -10.43 6.44
CA LEU A 41 3.80 -9.80 7.75
C LEU A 41 4.48 -8.43 7.67
N ARG A 42 5.22 -8.14 6.59
CA ARG A 42 5.88 -6.84 6.38
C ARG A 42 4.94 -5.80 5.77
N TYR A 43 3.90 -6.23 5.07
CA TYR A 43 3.00 -5.34 4.35
C TYR A 43 2.30 -4.29 5.23
N PRO A 44 1.83 -4.56 6.47
CA PRO A 44 1.21 -3.54 7.30
C PRO A 44 2.11 -2.32 7.54
N THR A 45 3.37 -2.56 7.90
CA THR A 45 4.36 -1.49 8.14
C THR A 45 4.71 -0.78 6.84
N GLN A 46 5.01 -1.53 5.77
CA GLN A 46 5.34 -0.95 4.46
C GLN A 46 4.19 -0.09 3.90
N ARG A 47 2.94 -0.48 4.14
CA ARG A 47 1.76 0.33 3.78
C ARG A 47 1.73 1.64 4.56
N ALA A 48 1.92 1.57 5.88
CA ALA A 48 1.91 2.77 6.72
C ALA A 48 3.00 3.76 6.30
N ASP A 49 4.22 3.26 6.09
CA ASP A 49 5.37 4.06 5.65
C ASP A 49 5.09 4.70 4.28
N PHE A 50 4.56 3.93 3.33
CA PHE A 50 4.23 4.44 2.01
C PHE A 50 3.13 5.52 2.05
N PHE A 51 2.07 5.32 2.84
CA PHE A 51 0.98 6.30 2.93
C PHE A 51 1.46 7.59 3.58
N LEU A 52 2.33 7.49 4.59
CA LEU A 52 2.98 8.64 5.20
C LEU A 52 3.87 9.38 4.19
N TRP A 53 4.67 8.65 3.42
CA TRP A 53 5.52 9.24 2.37
C TRP A 53 4.67 9.99 1.33
N VAL A 54 3.59 9.39 0.83
CA VAL A 54 2.68 10.05 -0.12
C VAL A 54 2.09 11.34 0.47
N TYR A 55 1.71 11.32 1.75
CA TYR A 55 1.16 12.50 2.43
C TYR A 55 2.20 13.63 2.57
N GLN A 56 3.45 13.27 2.89
CA GLN A 56 4.55 14.23 3.01
C GLN A 56 4.86 14.90 1.66
N HIS A 57 4.81 14.14 0.56
CA HIS A 57 5.11 14.61 -0.80
C HIS A 57 3.88 15.13 -1.57
N ARG A 58 2.76 15.39 -0.89
CA ARG A 58 1.51 15.83 -1.54
C ARG A 58 1.67 17.08 -2.42
N LYS A 59 2.60 17.98 -2.06
CA LYS A 59 2.88 19.19 -2.85
C LYS A 59 3.59 18.89 -4.17
N ASP A 60 4.45 17.88 -4.17
CA ASP A 60 5.13 17.41 -5.38
C ASP A 60 4.10 16.76 -6.31
N PHE A 61 3.18 15.96 -5.76
CA PHE A 61 2.07 15.40 -6.54
C PHE A 61 1.14 16.47 -7.10
N GLU A 62 0.79 17.50 -6.32
CA GLU A 62 0.01 18.65 -6.83
C GLU A 62 0.73 19.33 -8.00
N ALA A 63 2.04 19.55 -7.90
CA ALA A 63 2.82 20.16 -8.98
C ALA A 63 2.84 19.27 -10.24
N ILE A 64 3.09 17.97 -10.08
CA ILE A 64 3.08 16.98 -11.18
C ILE A 64 1.70 16.91 -11.84
N VAL A 65 0.63 16.82 -11.05
CA VAL A 65 -0.74 16.76 -11.58
C VAL A 65 -1.11 18.07 -12.28
N SER A 66 -0.77 19.23 -11.69
CA SER A 66 -1.00 20.54 -12.31
C SER A 66 -0.32 20.64 -13.67
N TYR A 67 0.92 20.15 -13.77
CA TYR A 67 1.66 20.10 -15.03
C TYR A 67 0.98 19.17 -16.06
N HIS A 68 0.59 17.95 -15.67
CA HIS A 68 -0.05 17.00 -16.58
C HIS A 68 -1.47 17.40 -17.03
N LEU A 69 -2.21 18.11 -16.19
CA LEU A 69 -3.52 18.66 -16.56
C LEU A 69 -3.40 19.94 -17.41
N GLY A 70 -2.19 20.51 -17.50
CA GLY A 70 -1.93 21.77 -18.18
C GLY A 70 -2.76 22.90 -17.60
N LEU A 71 -2.71 23.06 -16.27
CA LEU A 71 -3.42 24.13 -15.55
C LEU A 71 -2.72 25.47 -15.78
N ASP A 72 -3.51 26.50 -16.06
CA ASP A 72 -3.04 27.87 -16.34
C ASP A 72 -3.03 28.75 -15.07
N ASN A 73 -2.53 29.99 -15.21
CA ASN A 73 -2.54 30.99 -14.14
C ASN A 73 -3.96 31.23 -13.59
N GLY A 74 -4.15 30.91 -12.31
CA GLY A 74 -5.44 31.02 -11.60
C GLY A 74 -6.23 29.72 -11.51
N GLU A 75 -5.80 28.67 -12.20
CA GLU A 75 -6.27 27.30 -12.02
C GLU A 75 -5.36 26.58 -11.01
N THR A 76 -5.95 25.78 -10.12
CA THR A 76 -5.16 25.06 -9.11
C THR A 76 -5.70 23.66 -8.91
N CYS A 77 -4.86 22.77 -8.41
CA CYS A 77 -5.29 21.49 -7.89
C CYS A 77 -4.90 21.33 -6.42
N ARG A 78 -5.69 20.56 -5.69
CA ARG A 78 -5.49 20.24 -4.28
C ARG A 78 -5.52 18.74 -4.10
N PHE A 79 -4.53 18.22 -3.39
CA PHE A 79 -4.48 16.83 -2.99
C PHE A 79 -5.60 16.52 -1.99
N GLY A 80 -6.35 15.46 -2.23
CA GLY A 80 -7.44 15.04 -1.35
C GLY A 80 -6.95 14.66 0.05
N ASP A 81 -7.81 14.83 1.03
CA ASP A 81 -7.48 14.53 2.42
C ASP A 81 -7.31 13.01 2.62
N PRO A 82 -6.42 12.53 3.53
CA PRO A 82 -6.18 11.10 3.73
C PRO A 82 -7.43 10.25 3.99
N LYS A 83 -8.48 10.87 4.55
CA LYS A 83 -9.79 10.22 4.80
C LYS A 83 -10.55 9.89 3.52
N GLU A 84 -10.27 10.60 2.43
CA GLU A 84 -10.90 10.43 1.12
C GLU A 84 -10.17 9.39 0.26
N TRP A 85 -8.95 8.99 0.66
CA TRP A 85 -8.14 8.06 -0.10
C TRP A 85 -8.80 6.69 -0.14
N LYS A 86 -8.74 6.05 -1.31
CA LYS A 86 -9.19 4.68 -1.50
C LYS A 86 -7.99 3.82 -1.82
N HIS A 87 -7.94 2.61 -1.31
CA HIS A 87 -6.88 1.68 -1.66
C HIS A 87 -7.48 0.33 -2.03
N GLY A 88 -6.95 -0.27 -3.09
CA GLY A 88 -7.19 -1.66 -3.45
C GLY A 88 -6.01 -2.54 -3.04
N SER A 89 -5.92 -3.72 -3.64
CA SER A 89 -4.80 -4.64 -3.42
C SER A 89 -3.48 -4.15 -4.04
N PHE A 90 -3.55 -3.34 -5.11
CA PHE A 90 -2.38 -2.95 -5.91
C PHE A 90 -2.19 -1.44 -6.10
N ASN A 91 -3.22 -0.64 -5.78
CA ASN A 91 -3.18 0.80 -6.03
C ASN A 91 -3.70 1.58 -4.84
N LEU A 92 -3.02 2.69 -4.53
CA LEU A 92 -3.55 3.80 -3.77
C LEU A 92 -4.20 4.80 -4.76
N CYS A 93 -5.44 5.17 -4.50
CA CYS A 93 -6.21 6.12 -5.29
C CYS A 93 -6.45 7.38 -4.45
N VAL A 94 -5.89 8.50 -4.90
CA VAL A 94 -6.05 9.80 -4.26
C VAL A 94 -6.93 10.69 -5.13
N PRO A 95 -8.07 11.20 -4.61
CA PRO A 95 -8.84 12.20 -5.32
C PRO A 95 -8.07 13.52 -5.37
N ILE A 96 -8.05 14.16 -6.53
CA ILE A 96 -7.47 15.49 -6.72
C ILE A 96 -8.60 16.46 -7.08
N GLN A 97 -8.77 17.47 -6.22
CA GLN A 97 -9.75 18.52 -6.39
C GLN A 97 -9.15 19.60 -7.30
N THR A 98 -9.85 19.96 -8.38
CA THR A 98 -9.40 21.04 -9.29
C THR A 98 -10.30 22.26 -9.13
N HIS A 99 -9.70 23.44 -9.07
CA HIS A 99 -10.40 24.72 -8.93
C HIS A 99 -10.18 25.56 -10.18
N ASN A 100 -11.27 26.18 -10.67
CA ASN A 100 -11.29 27.05 -11.84
C ASN A 100 -10.78 26.42 -13.15
N TRP A 101 -10.79 25.08 -13.27
CA TRP A 101 -10.28 24.39 -14.44
C TRP A 101 -11.15 24.64 -15.68
N ARG A 102 -10.72 25.53 -16.56
CA ARG A 102 -11.47 26.03 -17.72
C ARG A 102 -11.69 24.96 -18.78
N LYS A 103 -10.69 24.10 -19.00
CA LYS A 103 -10.78 22.98 -19.96
C LYS A 103 -11.87 21.98 -19.55
N HIS A 104 -12.05 21.75 -18.25
CA HIS A 104 -13.00 20.78 -17.71
C HIS A 104 -13.70 21.30 -16.44
N PRO A 105 -14.65 22.24 -16.57
CA PRO A 105 -15.31 22.86 -15.41
C PRO A 105 -16.04 21.84 -14.53
N GLY A 106 -15.83 21.93 -13.21
CA GLY A 106 -16.49 21.08 -12.21
C GLY A 106 -16.06 19.61 -12.22
N LYS A 107 -15.08 19.23 -13.04
CA LYS A 107 -14.49 17.88 -13.00
C LYS A 107 -13.48 17.77 -11.85
N ARG A 108 -13.16 16.53 -11.51
CA ARG A 108 -12.11 16.15 -10.56
C ARG A 108 -11.36 14.97 -11.15
N VAL A 109 -10.10 14.79 -10.77
CA VAL A 109 -9.29 13.67 -11.23
C VAL A 109 -8.93 12.74 -10.09
N MET A 110 -8.52 11.52 -10.41
CA MET A 110 -8.07 10.54 -9.44
C MET A 110 -6.66 10.12 -9.80
N LEU A 111 -5.71 10.40 -8.91
CA LEU A 111 -4.34 9.93 -9.03
C LEU A 111 -4.27 8.48 -8.56
N ARG A 112 -3.78 7.59 -9.42
CA ARG A 112 -3.58 6.17 -9.11
C ARG A 112 -2.08 5.92 -8.96
N ILE A 113 -1.68 5.45 -7.79
CA ILE A 113 -0.28 5.20 -7.44
C ILE A 113 -0.15 3.69 -7.15
N PRO A 114 0.72 2.96 -7.88
CA PRO A 114 1.02 1.57 -7.57
C PRO A 114 1.55 1.41 -6.15
N LEU A 115 1.21 0.29 -5.50
CA LEU A 115 1.73 -0.03 -4.17
C LEU A 115 3.08 -0.75 -4.32
N PRO A 116 4.23 -0.09 -4.04
CA PRO A 116 5.56 -0.62 -4.37
C PRO A 116 5.84 -1.96 -3.66
N TYR A 117 5.33 -2.12 -2.43
CA TYR A 117 5.46 -3.35 -1.65
C TYR A 117 4.63 -4.53 -2.19
N LYS A 118 3.73 -4.32 -3.17
CA LYS A 118 2.93 -5.37 -3.83
C LYS A 118 3.43 -5.75 -5.21
N VAL A 119 4.23 -4.90 -5.85
CA VAL A 119 4.80 -5.15 -7.19
C VAL A 119 6.23 -5.69 -7.12
N GLY A 120 6.81 -5.78 -5.92
CA GLY A 120 8.16 -6.31 -5.75
C GLY A 120 9.27 -5.36 -6.16
N GLU A 121 8.96 -4.07 -6.36
CA GLU A 121 9.91 -3.02 -6.79
C GLU A 121 11.15 -2.94 -5.88
N SER A 122 10.96 -3.14 -4.57
CA SER A 122 12.09 -3.12 -3.62
C SER A 122 13.05 -4.31 -3.76
N THR A 123 12.56 -5.42 -4.33
CA THR A 123 13.36 -6.63 -4.56
C THR A 123 13.92 -6.65 -5.98
N TYR A 124 13.14 -6.14 -6.95
CA TYR A 124 13.46 -6.10 -8.37
C TYR A 124 13.07 -4.72 -8.92
N PRO A 125 14.01 -3.76 -8.95
CA PRO A 125 13.76 -2.43 -9.50
C PRO A 125 13.33 -2.51 -10.98
N GLY A 126 12.29 -1.77 -11.35
CA GLY A 126 11.70 -1.77 -12.70
C GLY A 126 10.49 -2.69 -12.87
N ASN A 127 10.12 -3.49 -11.86
CA ASN A 127 8.88 -4.28 -11.88
C ASN A 127 7.62 -3.40 -11.99
N ALA A 128 7.65 -2.20 -11.39
CA ALA A 128 6.56 -1.25 -11.51
C ALA A 128 6.37 -0.70 -12.93
N ASP A 129 7.43 -0.74 -13.76
CA ASP A 129 7.45 -0.22 -15.13
C ASP A 129 7.16 -1.28 -16.19
N GLU A 130 7.01 -2.56 -15.80
CA GLU A 130 6.77 -3.66 -16.72
C GLU A 130 5.35 -3.56 -17.31
N LYS A 131 5.25 -2.98 -18.51
CA LYS A 131 4.08 -3.10 -19.37
C LYS A 131 4.04 -4.56 -19.85
N PRO A 132 2.97 -5.35 -19.57
CA PRO A 132 2.86 -6.68 -20.15
C PRO A 132 2.81 -6.51 -21.67
N CYS A 133 3.93 -6.77 -22.33
CA CYS A 133 3.99 -6.90 -23.76
C CYS A 133 3.07 -8.05 -24.14
N LYS A 134 1.88 -7.74 -24.66
CA LYS A 134 1.28 -8.60 -25.66
C LYS A 134 1.80 -8.13 -27.01
N PRO A 135 2.72 -8.87 -27.67
CA PRO A 135 2.86 -8.76 -29.10
C PRO A 135 1.54 -9.24 -29.76
N ASP A 136 1.12 -8.51 -30.79
CA ASP A 136 -0.07 -8.76 -31.61
C ASP A 136 -0.07 -10.14 -32.30
#